data_AF-A0A3B6NNF8-F1
#
_entry.id   AF-A0A3B6NNF8-F1
#
_cell.length_a   1.000
_cell.length_b   1.000
_cell.length_c   1.000
_cell.angle_alpha   90.00
_cell.angle_beta   90.00
_cell.angle_gamma   90.00
#
_symmetry.space_group_name_H-M   'P 1'
#
loop_
_entity.id
_entity.type
_entity.pdbx_description
1 polymer ?
#
loop_
_entity_poly.entity_id
_entity_poly.type
_entity_poly.pdbx_seq_one_letter_code
_entity_poly.pdbx_strand_id
1 'polypeptide(L)'
;MAARKVDAAEFEITTEKAYKISSPDDLVRFGKQFNDFIGACPDAFAGLRCLWLRNMRFGELDIPNILSTCKLLESLHLTYCDSGIHSVLQVEHALLVELEVDYGQFERIELICLPKLQRIWVLPECPKLLTTMLSKLQHVNLDNLPEGCDLGWTPFILEAAPSLKALCITVWDHWCIMATDKEFRKENGFCEKADVKWKPYAAAFKHKNLAKLTIYGLQPDGNFMRYIRCVVEAAVNMIEISLHDRKMCGRCGDLDPEIKDKVCPSRYPRTAEERKRAVEGLGLASPALIHFRS
;
A
#
# COMPACT_ATOMS: atom_id res chain seq x y z
N MET A 1 -37.94 13.54 -27.35
CA MET A 1 -37.63 13.14 -25.97
C MET A 1 -36.21 13.60 -25.68
N ALA A 2 -36.01 14.47 -24.69
CA ALA A 2 -34.67 14.92 -24.30
C ALA A 2 -33.97 13.77 -23.57
N ALA A 3 -32.84 13.29 -24.09
CA ALA A 3 -31.97 12.35 -23.39
C ALA A 3 -31.40 13.06 -22.16
N ARG A 4 -31.89 12.72 -20.97
CA ARG A 4 -31.28 13.13 -19.70
C ARG A 4 -29.87 12.51 -19.67
N LYS A 5 -28.84 13.35 -19.82
CA LYS A 5 -27.46 12.95 -19.52
C LYS A 5 -27.35 12.69 -18.02
N VAL A 6 -27.05 11.45 -17.67
CA VAL A 6 -26.62 11.06 -16.32
C VAL A 6 -25.11 11.23 -16.32
N ASP A 7 -24.59 12.24 -15.60
CA ASP A 7 -23.19 12.66 -15.71
C ASP A 7 -22.19 11.69 -15.01
N ALA A 8 -22.66 10.82 -14.13
CA ALA A 8 -21.95 9.63 -13.67
C ALA A 8 -22.95 8.63 -13.06
N ALA A 9 -22.92 7.37 -13.53
CA ALA A 9 -23.65 6.28 -12.90
C ALA A 9 -22.64 5.44 -12.11
N GLU A 10 -22.83 5.44 -10.78
CA GLU A 10 -22.07 4.63 -9.83
C GLU A 10 -22.96 3.46 -9.38
N PHE A 11 -22.37 2.28 -9.31
CA PHE A 11 -23.09 1.07 -8.92
C PHE A 11 -22.29 0.28 -7.88
N GLU A 12 -22.79 0.27 -6.64
CA GLU A 12 -22.27 -0.58 -5.57
C GLU A 12 -23.21 -1.76 -5.35
N ILE A 13 -22.67 -2.97 -5.43
CA ILE A 13 -23.42 -4.19 -5.16
C ILE A 13 -22.89 -4.81 -3.89
N THR A 14 -23.75 -4.80 -2.87
CA THR A 14 -23.51 -5.48 -1.60
C THR A 14 -24.29 -6.79 -1.57
N THR A 15 -23.65 -7.84 -1.06
CA THR A 15 -24.27 -9.16 -0.92
C THR A 15 -25.10 -9.23 0.35
N GLU A 16 -26.15 -10.06 0.35
CA GLU A 16 -27.06 -10.23 1.48
C GLU A 16 -26.37 -10.70 2.77
N LYS A 17 -25.19 -11.34 2.65
CA LYS A 17 -24.37 -11.78 3.78
C LYS A 17 -23.05 -11.01 3.81
N ALA A 18 -22.60 -10.69 5.03
CA ALA A 18 -21.24 -10.19 5.25
C ALA A 18 -20.21 -11.30 5.03
N TYR A 19 -19.01 -10.95 4.56
CA TYR A 19 -17.93 -11.91 4.29
C TYR A 19 -17.67 -12.90 5.45
N LYS A 20 -17.64 -12.38 6.68
CA LYS A 20 -17.33 -13.16 7.91
C LYS A 20 -18.28 -14.32 8.20
N ILE A 21 -19.48 -14.30 7.60
CA ILE A 21 -20.52 -15.32 7.77
C ILE A 21 -20.87 -16.02 6.44
N SER A 22 -20.14 -15.72 5.37
CA SER A 22 -20.37 -16.29 4.04
C SER A 22 -19.52 -17.54 3.86
N SER A 23 -20.13 -18.62 3.35
CA SER A 23 -19.36 -19.80 2.92
C SER A 23 -18.75 -19.57 1.53
N PRO A 24 -17.74 -20.35 1.12
CA PRO A 24 -17.25 -20.33 -0.26
C PRO A 24 -18.37 -20.52 -1.30
N ASP A 25 -19.37 -21.36 -1.00
CA ASP A 25 -20.52 -21.59 -1.88
C ASP A 25 -21.43 -20.35 -1.97
N ASP A 26 -21.57 -19.59 -0.88
CA ASP A 26 -22.29 -18.31 -0.91
C ASP A 26 -21.60 -17.32 -1.87
N LEU A 27 -20.27 -17.22 -1.83
CA LEU A 27 -19.50 -16.32 -2.71
C LEU A 27 -19.65 -16.69 -4.19
N VAL A 28 -19.63 -17.98 -4.52
CA VAL A 28 -19.87 -18.48 -5.89
C VAL A 28 -21.28 -18.14 -6.33
N ARG A 29 -22.27 -18.33 -5.45
CA ARG A 29 -23.66 -17.99 -5.76
C ARG A 29 -23.82 -16.49 -6.04
N PHE A 30 -23.20 -15.63 -5.24
CA PHE A 30 -23.26 -14.18 -5.44
C PHE A 30 -22.60 -13.75 -6.75
N GLY A 31 -21.43 -14.29 -7.08
CA GLY A 31 -20.78 -14.05 -8.37
C GLY A 31 -21.67 -14.46 -9.55
N LYS A 32 -22.28 -15.64 -9.48
CA LYS A 32 -23.21 -16.12 -10.51
C LYS A 32 -24.44 -15.20 -10.66
N GLN A 33 -25.07 -14.80 -9.55
CA GLN A 33 -26.23 -13.91 -9.59
C GLN A 33 -25.89 -12.56 -10.23
N PHE A 34 -24.70 -12.02 -9.96
CA PHE A 34 -24.25 -10.80 -10.60
C PHE A 34 -24.01 -10.98 -12.10
N ASN A 35 -23.40 -12.09 -12.53
CA ASN A 35 -23.20 -12.39 -13.95
C ASN A 35 -24.54 -12.61 -14.69
N ASP A 36 -25.52 -13.25 -14.04
CA ASP A 36 -26.86 -13.38 -14.61
C ASP A 36 -27.53 -12.00 -14.76
N PHE A 37 -27.30 -11.10 -13.79
CA PHE A 37 -27.83 -9.73 -13.83
C PHE A 37 -27.20 -8.88 -14.94
N ILE A 38 -25.87 -8.86 -15.06
CA ILE A 38 -25.19 -8.11 -16.13
C ILE A 38 -25.57 -8.65 -17.52
N GLY A 39 -25.75 -9.97 -17.64
CA GLY A 39 -26.19 -10.62 -18.88
C GLY A 39 -27.65 -10.31 -19.24
N ALA A 40 -28.52 -10.06 -18.25
CA ALA A 40 -29.92 -9.71 -18.47
C ALA A 40 -30.10 -8.25 -18.94
N CYS A 41 -29.19 -7.34 -18.59
CA CYS A 41 -29.29 -5.91 -18.93
C CYS A 41 -27.94 -5.26 -19.32
N PRO A 42 -27.23 -5.76 -20.34
CA PRO A 42 -25.88 -5.30 -20.68
C PRO A 42 -25.82 -3.80 -21.06
N ASP A 43 -26.87 -3.26 -21.70
CA ASP A 43 -26.92 -1.84 -22.07
C ASP A 43 -26.94 -0.90 -20.86
N ALA A 44 -27.51 -1.35 -19.73
CA ALA A 44 -27.51 -0.58 -18.49
C ALA A 44 -26.08 -0.49 -17.92
N PHE A 45 -25.32 -1.57 -18.03
CA PHE A 45 -23.94 -1.65 -17.56
C PHE A 45 -22.94 -0.99 -18.51
N ALA A 46 -23.23 -0.95 -19.80
CA ALA A 46 -22.37 -0.30 -20.80
C ALA A 46 -22.11 1.19 -20.52
N GLY A 47 -23.05 1.85 -19.83
CA GLY A 47 -22.93 3.25 -19.42
C GLY A 47 -22.29 3.51 -18.05
N LEU A 48 -21.94 2.45 -17.29
CA LEU A 48 -21.38 2.61 -15.94
C LEU A 48 -19.98 3.19 -15.97
N ARG A 49 -19.72 4.12 -15.04
CA ARG A 49 -18.39 4.74 -14.87
C ARG A 49 -17.68 4.23 -13.64
N CYS A 50 -18.40 3.82 -12.60
CA CYS A 50 -17.84 3.23 -11.39
C CYS A 50 -18.59 1.95 -11.01
N LEU A 51 -17.84 0.88 -10.72
CA LEU A 51 -18.36 -0.41 -10.32
C LEU A 51 -17.66 -0.90 -9.05
N TRP A 52 -18.45 -1.16 -8.01
CA TRP A 52 -17.98 -1.72 -6.75
C TRP A 52 -18.60 -3.10 -6.51
N LEU A 53 -17.74 -4.13 -6.47
CA LEU A 53 -18.14 -5.52 -6.26
C LEU A 53 -17.60 -6.00 -4.93
N ARG A 54 -18.48 -6.65 -4.14
CA ARG A 54 -18.12 -7.16 -2.83
C ARG A 54 -18.53 -8.61 -2.63
N ASN A 55 -17.68 -9.39 -1.97
CA ASN A 55 -17.99 -10.75 -1.50
C ASN A 55 -18.44 -11.71 -2.61
N MET A 56 -17.72 -11.75 -3.73
CA MET A 56 -18.06 -12.57 -4.89
C MET A 56 -16.90 -13.43 -5.34
N ARG A 57 -17.17 -14.69 -5.71
CA ARG A 57 -16.22 -15.57 -6.40
C ARG A 57 -16.59 -15.66 -7.86
N PHE A 58 -15.65 -15.29 -8.72
CA PHE A 58 -15.80 -15.21 -10.17
C PHE A 58 -15.13 -16.40 -10.86
N GLY A 59 -15.71 -16.86 -11.97
CA GLY A 59 -15.02 -17.71 -12.93
C GLY A 59 -13.90 -16.97 -13.64
N GLU A 60 -13.03 -17.72 -14.32
CA GLU A 60 -11.83 -17.22 -15.00
C GLU A 60 -12.12 -16.09 -16.01
N LEU A 61 -13.26 -16.16 -16.70
CA LEU A 61 -13.65 -15.19 -17.73
C LEU A 61 -14.66 -14.15 -17.25
N ASP A 62 -15.15 -14.24 -16.02
CA ASP A 62 -16.26 -13.39 -15.57
C ASP A 62 -15.83 -11.93 -15.47
N ILE A 63 -14.70 -11.62 -14.83
CA ILE A 63 -14.20 -10.25 -14.72
C ILE A 63 -13.85 -9.66 -16.10
N PRO A 64 -13.14 -10.37 -17.00
CA PRO A 64 -12.99 -9.95 -18.39
C PRO A 64 -14.31 -9.65 -19.10
N ASN A 65 -15.33 -10.51 -18.92
CA ASN A 65 -16.65 -10.31 -19.51
C ASN A 65 -17.35 -9.05 -18.94
N ILE A 66 -17.25 -8.82 -17.64
CA ILE A 66 -17.76 -7.62 -16.97
C ILE A 66 -17.09 -6.36 -17.55
N LEU A 67 -15.76 -6.36 -17.63
CA LEU A 67 -14.98 -5.26 -18.21
C LEU A 67 -15.37 -5.00 -19.67
N SER A 68 -15.57 -6.06 -20.46
CA SER A 68 -16.01 -5.92 -21.87
C SER A 68 -17.44 -5.34 -22.00
N THR A 69 -18.29 -5.60 -21.00
CA THR A 69 -19.67 -5.12 -20.98
C THR A 69 -19.74 -3.65 -20.55
N CYS A 70 -18.97 -3.28 -19.52
CA CYS A 70 -18.94 -1.93 -18.93
C CYS A 70 -18.06 -0.95 -19.73
N LYS A 71 -18.44 -0.66 -20.98
CA LYS A 71 -17.60 0.08 -21.96
C LYS A 71 -17.10 1.47 -21.51
N LEU A 72 -17.78 2.12 -20.58
CA LEU A 72 -17.44 3.45 -20.06
C LEU A 72 -16.79 3.42 -18.67
N LEU A 73 -16.38 2.25 -18.19
CA LEU A 73 -15.85 2.08 -16.84
C LEU A 73 -14.53 2.83 -16.63
N GLU A 74 -14.51 3.66 -15.60
CA GLU A 74 -13.38 4.47 -15.15
C GLU A 74 -12.83 4.00 -13.81
N SER A 75 -13.67 3.46 -12.93
CA SER A 75 -13.24 2.93 -11.63
C SER A 75 -13.80 1.52 -11.39
N LEU A 76 -12.91 0.60 -11.03
CA LEU A 76 -13.27 -0.76 -10.60
C LEU A 76 -12.72 -1.02 -9.20
N HIS A 77 -13.62 -1.38 -8.29
CA HIS A 77 -13.27 -1.73 -6.92
C HIS A 77 -13.76 -3.15 -6.61
N LEU A 78 -12.84 -3.99 -6.13
CA LEU A 78 -13.07 -5.39 -5.80
C LEU A 78 -12.75 -5.61 -4.32
N THR A 79 -13.75 -5.89 -3.49
CA THR A 79 -13.55 -6.10 -2.04
C THR A 79 -14.01 -7.50 -1.63
N TYR A 80 -13.13 -8.32 -1.07
CA TYR A 80 -13.41 -9.75 -0.83
C TYR A 80 -13.87 -10.49 -2.10
N CYS A 81 -13.23 -10.18 -3.22
CA CYS A 81 -13.50 -10.84 -4.50
C CYS A 81 -12.31 -11.72 -4.91
N ASP A 82 -12.59 -12.90 -5.45
CA ASP A 82 -11.56 -13.82 -5.93
C ASP A 82 -12.03 -14.58 -7.18
N SER A 83 -11.11 -15.33 -7.80
CA SER A 83 -11.45 -16.26 -8.89
C SER A 83 -11.06 -17.70 -8.57
N GLY A 84 -11.08 -18.07 -7.29
CA GLY A 84 -10.61 -19.35 -6.79
C GLY A 84 -9.11 -19.41 -6.47
N ILE A 85 -8.63 -20.60 -6.11
CA ILE A 85 -7.24 -20.84 -5.70
C ILE A 85 -6.34 -20.67 -6.94
N HIS A 86 -5.19 -20.01 -6.77
CA HIS A 86 -4.23 -19.76 -7.86
C HIS A 86 -4.78 -18.92 -9.02
N SER A 87 -5.77 -18.08 -8.73
CA SER A 87 -6.46 -17.33 -9.76
C SER A 87 -5.67 -16.11 -10.23
N VAL A 88 -5.83 -15.77 -11.51
CA VAL A 88 -5.20 -14.61 -12.13
C VAL A 88 -6.28 -13.58 -12.45
N LEU A 89 -6.13 -12.36 -11.92
CA LEU A 89 -6.99 -11.24 -12.26
C LEU A 89 -6.48 -10.58 -13.55
N GLN A 90 -7.16 -10.80 -14.65
CA GLN A 90 -6.87 -10.13 -15.92
C GLN A 90 -7.71 -8.87 -16.07
N VAL A 91 -7.05 -7.74 -16.32
CA VAL A 91 -7.71 -6.44 -16.47
C VAL A 91 -7.27 -5.80 -17.78
N GLU A 92 -8.26 -5.63 -18.67
CA GLU A 92 -8.12 -4.95 -19.94
C GLU A 92 -9.32 -4.01 -20.14
N HIS A 93 -9.06 -2.70 -20.27
CA HIS A 93 -10.11 -1.69 -20.40
C HIS A 93 -9.57 -0.32 -20.84
N ALA A 94 -10.12 0.23 -21.94
CA ALA A 94 -9.58 1.45 -22.55
C ALA A 94 -9.77 2.73 -21.70
N LEU A 95 -10.77 2.74 -20.81
CA LEU A 95 -11.17 3.93 -20.05
C LEU A 95 -10.90 3.84 -18.56
N LEU A 96 -10.40 2.70 -18.06
CA LEU A 96 -10.19 2.51 -16.63
C LEU A 96 -9.06 3.41 -16.13
N VAL A 97 -9.38 4.24 -15.14
CA VAL A 97 -8.50 5.20 -14.47
C VAL A 97 -8.07 4.69 -13.10
N GLU A 98 -8.94 3.94 -12.42
CA GLU A 98 -8.70 3.44 -11.07
C GLU A 98 -9.05 1.94 -10.95
N LEU A 99 -8.12 1.20 -10.35
CA LEU A 99 -8.30 -0.19 -9.95
C LEU A 99 -7.97 -0.34 -8.46
N GLU A 100 -8.94 -0.82 -7.69
CA GLU A 100 -8.75 -1.17 -6.29
C GLU A 100 -9.10 -2.64 -6.06
N VAL A 101 -8.17 -3.36 -5.43
CA VAL A 101 -8.33 -4.75 -5.00
C VAL A 101 -8.04 -4.82 -3.51
N ASP A 102 -9.10 -5.06 -2.74
CA ASP A 102 -9.10 -5.14 -1.29
C ASP A 102 -9.49 -6.56 -0.84
N TYR A 103 -8.61 -7.23 -0.10
CA TYR A 103 -8.78 -8.63 0.38
C TYR A 103 -9.21 -9.63 -0.72
N GLY A 104 -8.58 -9.60 -1.91
CA GLY A 104 -8.90 -10.53 -3.01
C GLY A 104 -7.86 -11.63 -3.23
N GLN A 105 -8.31 -12.90 -3.28
CA GLN A 105 -7.46 -14.11 -3.37
C GLN A 105 -6.89 -14.40 -4.77
N PHE A 106 -6.35 -13.37 -5.41
CA PHE A 106 -5.66 -13.49 -6.70
C PHE A 106 -4.17 -13.76 -6.48
N GLU A 107 -3.64 -14.79 -7.13
CA GLU A 107 -2.20 -15.10 -7.13
C GLU A 107 -1.41 -14.08 -7.97
N ARG A 108 -1.99 -13.61 -9.07
CA ARG A 108 -1.37 -12.63 -9.97
C ARG A 108 -2.43 -11.67 -10.53
N ILE A 109 -2.04 -10.42 -10.73
CA ILE A 109 -2.84 -9.43 -11.47
C ILE A 109 -2.10 -9.11 -12.78
N GLU A 110 -2.78 -9.31 -13.90
CA GLU A 110 -2.28 -9.03 -15.24
C GLU A 110 -2.99 -7.82 -15.82
N LEU A 111 -2.23 -6.74 -16.01
CA LEU A 111 -2.69 -5.49 -16.61
C LEU A 111 -2.30 -5.52 -18.08
N ILE A 112 -3.27 -5.75 -18.97
CA ILE A 112 -3.00 -6.04 -20.38
C ILE A 112 -2.96 -4.74 -21.20
N CYS A 113 -4.09 -4.02 -21.26
CA CYS A 113 -4.21 -2.76 -21.99
C CYS A 113 -5.09 -1.77 -21.23
N LEU A 114 -4.45 -0.87 -20.47
CA LEU A 114 -5.10 0.11 -19.59
C LEU A 114 -4.49 1.51 -19.79
N PRO A 115 -4.67 2.14 -20.97
CA PRO A 115 -3.94 3.35 -21.37
C PRO A 115 -4.27 4.60 -20.53
N LYS A 116 -5.37 4.58 -19.76
CA LYS A 116 -5.81 5.68 -18.89
C LYS A 116 -5.61 5.43 -17.40
N LEU A 117 -5.04 4.29 -17.03
CA LEU A 117 -4.90 3.91 -15.63
C LEU A 117 -3.92 4.84 -14.92
N GLN A 118 -4.38 5.45 -13.83
CA GLN A 118 -3.61 6.40 -13.03
C GLN A 118 -3.42 5.91 -11.59
N ARG A 119 -4.37 5.13 -11.06
CA ARG A 119 -4.38 4.70 -9.66
C ARG A 119 -4.58 3.20 -9.57
N ILE A 120 -3.70 2.55 -8.82
CA ILE A 120 -3.78 1.13 -8.51
C ILE A 120 -3.58 0.97 -7.00
N TRP A 121 -4.55 0.36 -6.34
CA TRP A 121 -4.49 0.00 -4.93
C TRP A 121 -4.63 -1.51 -4.81
N VAL A 122 -3.57 -2.18 -4.35
CA VAL A 122 -3.58 -3.62 -4.07
C VAL A 122 -3.16 -3.78 -2.61
N LEU A 123 -4.10 -4.19 -1.76
CA LEU A 123 -3.78 -4.54 -0.38
C LEU A 123 -3.10 -5.92 -0.37
N PRO A 124 -1.85 -6.06 0.14
CA PRO A 124 -1.09 -7.28 -0.02
C PRO A 124 -1.72 -8.47 0.72
N GLU A 125 -2.03 -9.55 0.00
CA GLU A 125 -2.33 -10.84 0.59
C GLU A 125 -1.07 -11.65 0.96
N CYS A 126 -1.26 -12.65 1.81
CA CYS A 126 -0.29 -13.46 2.56
C CYS A 126 1.17 -13.49 2.01
N PRO A 127 2.18 -13.07 2.81
CA PRO A 127 3.60 -13.03 2.40
C PRO A 127 4.17 -14.33 1.80
N LYS A 128 3.58 -15.49 2.12
CA LYS A 128 4.04 -16.81 1.65
C LYS A 128 3.99 -16.97 0.13
N LEU A 129 3.02 -16.36 -0.54
CA LEU A 129 2.90 -16.45 -2.00
C LEU A 129 3.93 -15.54 -2.69
N LEU A 130 4.19 -14.39 -2.07
CA LEU A 130 5.17 -13.41 -2.55
C LEU A 130 6.62 -13.88 -2.35
N THR A 131 6.87 -14.80 -1.40
CA THR A 131 8.20 -15.37 -1.15
C THR A 131 8.86 -15.92 -2.42
N THR A 132 8.10 -16.62 -3.27
CA THR A 132 8.63 -17.18 -4.52
C THR A 132 9.03 -16.07 -5.51
N MET A 133 8.17 -15.07 -5.66
CA MET A 133 8.34 -13.97 -6.62
C MET A 133 9.45 -13.00 -6.22
N LEU A 134 9.55 -12.68 -4.93
CA LEU A 134 10.55 -11.75 -4.38
C LEU A 134 11.78 -12.48 -3.82
N SER A 135 11.91 -13.79 -4.07
CA SER A 135 13.01 -14.64 -3.58
C SER A 135 14.40 -14.09 -3.94
N LYS A 136 14.53 -13.38 -5.06
CA LYS A 136 15.78 -12.77 -5.54
C LYS A 136 15.90 -11.28 -5.22
N LEU A 137 14.88 -10.65 -4.65
CA LEU A 137 14.89 -9.23 -4.36
C LEU A 137 15.89 -8.93 -3.24
N GLN A 138 16.90 -8.11 -3.54
CA GLN A 138 17.99 -7.79 -2.62
C GLN A 138 17.94 -6.35 -2.11
N HIS A 139 17.26 -5.47 -2.83
CA HIS A 139 17.20 -4.04 -2.50
C HIS A 139 15.78 -3.57 -2.68
N VAL A 140 15.22 -2.95 -1.64
CA VAL A 140 13.91 -2.31 -1.68
C VAL A 140 14.11 -0.86 -1.30
N ASN A 141 13.56 0.03 -2.12
CA ASN A 141 13.49 1.45 -1.84
C ASN A 141 12.02 1.88 -1.85
N LEU A 142 11.55 2.39 -0.73
CA LEU A 142 10.22 2.95 -0.57
C LEU A 142 10.35 4.46 -0.49
N ASP A 143 10.09 5.14 -1.61
CA ASP A 143 10.17 6.59 -1.69
C ASP A 143 8.81 7.27 -1.52
N ASN A 144 8.84 8.56 -1.16
CA ASN A 144 7.68 9.45 -1.09
C ASN A 144 6.60 9.02 -0.08
N LEU A 145 6.98 8.32 1.01
CA LEU A 145 6.01 7.92 2.03
C LEU A 145 5.52 9.14 2.83
N PRO A 146 4.20 9.35 3.02
CA PRO A 146 3.68 10.48 3.79
C PRO A 146 4.20 10.59 5.21
N GLU A 147 4.48 11.81 5.67
CA GLU A 147 4.72 12.02 7.11
C GLU A 147 3.48 11.58 7.89
N GLY A 148 3.63 10.64 8.82
CA GLY A 148 2.50 10.05 9.55
C GLY A 148 1.88 8.80 8.92
N CYS A 149 2.37 8.37 7.75
CA CYS A 149 2.05 7.07 7.17
C CYS A 149 2.40 5.95 8.16
N ASP A 150 1.51 4.97 8.29
CA ASP A 150 1.80 3.76 9.04
C ASP A 150 2.83 2.92 8.29
N LEU A 151 4.03 2.77 8.87
CA LEU A 151 5.07 1.91 8.33
C LEU A 151 4.88 0.44 8.74
N GLY A 152 3.86 0.11 9.53
CA GLY A 152 3.58 -1.22 10.07
C GLY A 152 3.27 -2.29 9.04
N TRP A 153 2.96 -1.91 7.80
CA TRP A 153 2.85 -2.83 6.67
C TRP A 153 4.21 -3.23 6.12
N THR A 154 5.20 -2.32 6.08
CA THR A 154 6.49 -2.57 5.40
C THR A 154 7.27 -3.78 5.91
N PRO A 155 7.14 -4.25 7.18
CA PRO A 155 7.73 -5.50 7.61
C PRO A 155 7.27 -6.73 6.82
N PHE A 156 6.12 -6.70 6.13
CA PHE A 156 5.70 -7.77 5.23
C PHE A 156 6.78 -8.06 4.17
N ILE A 157 7.51 -7.04 3.74
CA ILE A 157 8.56 -7.14 2.72
C ILE A 157 9.68 -8.04 3.21
N LEU A 158 9.99 -8.02 4.51
CA LEU A 158 10.99 -8.92 5.09
C LEU A 158 10.51 -10.37 4.96
N GLU A 159 9.23 -10.66 5.24
CA GLU A 159 8.69 -12.02 5.10
C GLU A 159 8.61 -12.46 3.63
N ALA A 160 8.29 -11.54 2.73
CA ALA A 160 8.15 -11.82 1.31
C ALA A 160 9.49 -11.89 0.56
N ALA A 161 10.55 -11.21 0.99
CA ALA A 161 11.81 -11.12 0.25
C ALA A 161 12.99 -11.71 1.04
N PRO A 162 13.15 -13.05 1.10
CA PRO A 162 14.13 -13.70 1.97
C PRO A 162 15.60 -13.35 1.64
N SER A 163 15.90 -12.89 0.42
CA SER A 163 17.24 -12.45 0.00
C SER A 163 17.50 -10.95 0.19
N LEU A 164 16.58 -10.22 0.82
CA LEU A 164 16.68 -8.77 0.98
C LEU A 164 17.93 -8.40 1.78
N LYS A 165 18.80 -7.59 1.18
CA LYS A 165 20.06 -7.11 1.79
C LYS A 165 19.95 -5.69 2.33
N ALA A 166 19.19 -4.84 1.64
CA ALA A 166 19.00 -3.45 2.05
C ALA A 166 17.54 -2.99 1.89
N LEU A 167 17.03 -2.32 2.92
CA LEU A 167 15.75 -1.63 2.91
C LEU A 167 16.00 -0.13 3.08
N CYS A 168 15.55 0.66 2.12
CA CYS A 168 15.61 2.11 2.15
C CYS A 168 14.19 2.67 2.19
N ILE A 169 13.97 3.63 3.09
CA ILE A 169 12.68 4.28 3.29
C ILE A 169 12.91 5.79 3.28
N THR A 170 12.21 6.48 2.39
CA THR A 170 12.17 7.95 2.36
C THR A 170 10.78 8.39 2.78
N VAL A 171 10.67 8.89 4.02
CA VAL A 171 9.46 9.58 4.48
C VAL A 171 9.60 11.05 4.12
N TRP A 172 8.50 11.62 3.61
CA TRP A 172 8.34 12.95 3.03
C TRP A 172 9.54 13.89 3.17
N ASP A 173 10.05 14.24 2.01
CA ASP A 173 11.33 14.86 1.81
C ASP A 173 11.20 16.38 1.56
N HIS A 174 10.07 16.84 1.00
CA HIS A 174 9.92 18.25 0.60
C HIS A 174 8.62 18.94 1.00
N TRP A 175 8.71 20.08 1.70
CA TRP A 175 7.55 20.86 2.16
C TRP A 175 6.59 21.30 1.05
N CYS A 176 7.05 21.62 -0.17
CA CYS A 176 6.13 22.14 -1.20
C CYS A 176 5.12 21.11 -1.73
N ILE A 177 5.37 19.83 -1.46
CA ILE A 177 4.45 18.73 -1.77
C ILE A 177 3.81 18.17 -0.51
N MET A 178 4.15 18.70 0.68
CA MET A 178 3.55 18.26 1.92
C MET A 178 2.14 18.82 2.06
N ALA A 179 1.12 17.96 1.94
CA ALA A 179 -0.21 18.26 2.44
C ALA A 179 -0.22 18.24 3.97
N THR A 180 -0.32 19.42 4.58
CA THR A 180 -0.36 19.60 6.04
C THR A 180 -1.77 19.73 6.58
N ASP A 181 -2.73 20.05 5.71
CA ASP A 181 -4.13 20.20 6.07
C ASP A 181 -4.74 18.83 6.45
N LYS A 182 -5.37 18.77 7.62
CA LYS A 182 -5.88 17.50 8.17
C LYS A 182 -7.09 16.97 7.40
N GLU A 183 -7.97 17.84 6.92
CA GLU A 183 -9.18 17.44 6.19
C GLU A 183 -8.81 16.93 4.80
N PHE A 184 -7.99 17.68 4.08
CA PHE A 184 -7.43 17.25 2.79
C PHE A 184 -6.72 15.89 2.92
N ARG A 185 -5.95 15.70 4.00
CA ARG A 185 -5.27 14.42 4.24
C ARG A 185 -6.25 13.28 4.46
N LYS A 186 -7.32 13.51 5.22
CA LYS A 186 -8.36 12.50 5.47
C LYS A 186 -9.15 12.17 4.20
N GLU A 187 -9.55 13.18 3.43
CA GLU A 187 -10.29 13.03 2.17
C GLU A 187 -9.48 12.27 1.11
N ASN A 188 -8.17 12.45 1.10
CA ASN A 188 -7.27 11.79 0.14
C ASN A 188 -6.65 10.50 0.71
N GLY A 189 -7.20 9.93 1.79
CA GLY A 189 -6.79 8.62 2.29
C GLY A 189 -5.37 8.56 2.88
N PHE A 190 -4.78 9.69 3.25
CA PHE A 190 -3.48 9.69 3.92
C PHE A 190 -3.64 9.07 5.31
N CYS A 191 -3.03 7.89 5.51
CA CYS A 191 -3.13 7.13 6.76
C CYS A 191 -2.71 7.99 7.96
N GLU A 192 -3.50 7.96 9.03
CA GLU A 192 -3.09 8.48 10.33
C GLU A 192 -2.04 7.54 10.95
N LYS A 193 -1.27 8.08 11.91
CA LYS A 193 -0.27 7.34 12.70
C LYS A 193 -0.95 6.24 13.51
N ALA A 194 -1.22 5.10 12.89
CA ALA A 194 -1.74 3.93 13.58
C ALA A 194 -0.65 3.36 14.50
N ASP A 195 -1.12 2.69 15.55
CA ASP A 195 -0.27 2.03 16.51
C ASP A 195 0.35 0.79 15.82
N VAL A 196 1.63 0.86 15.42
CA VAL A 196 2.39 -0.23 14.77
C VAL A 196 2.30 -1.51 15.61
N LYS A 197 1.35 -2.36 15.25
CA LYS A 197 1.15 -3.70 15.80
C LYS A 197 1.45 -4.71 14.70
N TRP A 198 2.68 -4.69 14.18
CA TRP A 198 3.12 -5.73 13.27
C TRP A 198 3.21 -7.06 14.05
N LYS A 199 2.50 -8.07 13.54
CA LYS A 199 2.62 -9.46 13.97
C LYS A 199 3.03 -10.26 12.74
N PRO A 200 4.25 -10.84 12.72
CA PRO A 200 4.67 -11.66 11.59
C PRO A 200 3.74 -12.86 11.43
N TYR A 201 3.60 -13.34 10.20
CA TYR A 201 2.75 -14.47 9.89
C TYR A 201 3.28 -15.76 10.53
N ALA A 202 4.60 -15.87 10.67
CA ALA A 202 5.25 -16.93 11.44
C ALA A 202 5.65 -16.43 12.85
N ALA A 203 5.19 -17.12 13.89
CA ALA A 203 5.71 -16.92 15.24
C ALA A 203 7.24 -17.16 15.23
N ALA A 204 8.00 -16.19 15.78
CA ALA A 204 9.46 -16.17 15.75
C ALA A 204 10.13 -16.01 14.37
N PHE A 205 9.49 -15.31 13.42
CA PHE A 205 10.11 -14.92 12.16
C PHE A 205 11.48 -14.23 12.36
N LYS A 206 12.47 -14.63 11.55
CA LYS A 206 13.81 -14.03 11.53
C LYS A 206 14.32 -13.88 10.10
N HIS A 207 14.74 -12.67 9.75
CA HIS A 207 15.32 -12.33 8.46
C HIS A 207 16.85 -12.42 8.52
N LYS A 208 17.46 -13.31 7.74
CA LYS A 208 18.90 -13.63 7.83
C LYS A 208 19.80 -12.77 6.94
N ASN A 209 19.26 -12.10 5.92
CA ASN A 209 20.06 -11.42 4.90
C ASN A 209 20.04 -9.89 4.98
N LEU A 210 19.10 -9.32 5.76
CA LEU A 210 18.93 -7.87 5.80
C LEU A 210 20.05 -7.29 6.66
N ALA A 211 20.95 -6.57 6.01
CA ALA A 211 22.16 -6.03 6.62
C ALA A 211 22.13 -4.51 6.74
N LYS A 212 21.30 -3.82 5.95
CA LYS A 212 21.23 -2.36 5.93
C LYS A 212 19.79 -1.85 5.98
N LEU A 213 19.53 -0.96 6.93
CA LEU A 213 18.32 -0.13 6.99
C LEU A 213 18.71 1.33 6.77
N THR A 214 18.03 2.03 5.87
CA THR A 214 18.22 3.46 5.65
C THR A 214 16.89 4.17 5.75
N ILE A 215 16.81 5.21 6.57
CA ILE A 215 15.60 6.02 6.75
C ILE A 215 15.96 7.48 6.52
N TYR A 216 15.29 8.11 5.55
CA TYR A 216 15.30 9.56 5.35
C TYR A 216 14.03 10.19 5.92
N GLY A 217 14.18 11.39 6.47
CA GLY A 217 13.09 12.10 7.13
C GLY A 217 12.77 11.55 8.52
N LEU A 218 13.77 11.06 9.25
CA LEU A 218 13.57 10.52 10.61
C LEU A 218 12.85 11.54 11.50
N GLN A 219 11.71 11.12 12.05
CA GLN A 219 11.07 11.77 13.18
C GLN A 219 11.26 10.86 14.40
N PRO A 220 12.04 11.24 15.42
CA PRO A 220 12.29 10.39 16.60
C PRO A 220 11.07 10.36 17.54
N ASP A 221 9.91 9.97 17.01
CA ASP A 221 8.69 9.72 17.76
C ASP A 221 8.51 8.22 18.08
N GLY A 222 7.55 7.89 18.94
CA GLY A 222 7.33 6.50 19.35
C GLY A 222 7.07 5.52 18.20
N ASN A 223 6.58 5.99 17.04
CA ASN A 223 6.24 5.12 15.91
C ASN A 223 7.46 4.74 15.08
N PHE A 224 8.30 5.71 14.70
CA PHE A 224 9.55 5.41 13.99
C PHE A 224 10.48 4.55 14.84
N MET A 225 10.59 4.87 16.13
CA MET A 225 11.49 4.14 17.02
C MET A 225 11.03 2.70 17.23
N ARG A 226 9.71 2.48 17.39
CA ARG A 226 9.14 1.13 17.43
C ARG A 226 9.31 0.40 16.10
N TYR A 227 9.10 1.07 14.97
CA TYR A 227 9.30 0.48 13.65
C TYR A 227 10.74 -0.01 13.45
N ILE A 228 11.74 0.85 13.71
CA ILE A 228 13.16 0.49 13.63
C ILE A 228 13.44 -0.70 14.53
N ARG A 229 12.95 -0.68 15.78
CA ARG A 229 13.09 -1.81 16.71
C ARG A 229 12.50 -3.10 16.12
N CYS A 230 11.29 -3.08 15.61
CA CYS A 230 10.64 -4.25 14.99
C CYS A 230 11.46 -4.82 13.83
N VAL A 231 11.98 -3.97 12.94
CA VAL A 231 12.82 -4.41 11.80
C VAL A 231 14.14 -5.02 12.28
N VAL A 232 14.79 -4.39 13.26
CA VAL A 232 16.08 -4.86 13.79
C VAL A 232 15.92 -6.17 14.59
N GLU A 233 14.84 -6.31 15.36
CA GLU A 233 14.54 -7.56 16.09
C GLU A 233 14.24 -8.73 15.13
N ALA A 234 13.64 -8.45 13.98
CA ALA A 234 13.43 -9.43 12.92
C ALA A 234 14.73 -9.75 12.16
N ALA A 235 15.56 -8.75 11.87
CA ALA A 235 16.78 -8.89 11.09
C ALA A 235 18.01 -9.25 11.95
N VAL A 236 18.29 -10.55 12.06
CA VAL A 236 19.34 -11.07 12.97
C VAL A 236 20.77 -10.66 12.59
N ASN A 237 21.00 -10.32 11.32
CA ASN A 237 22.31 -9.94 10.79
C ASN A 237 22.36 -8.48 10.35
N MET A 238 21.59 -7.60 11.01
CA MET A 238 21.63 -6.17 10.76
C MET A 238 23.04 -5.62 11.07
N ILE A 239 23.66 -4.94 10.09
CA ILE A 239 25.01 -4.37 10.19
C ILE A 239 24.95 -2.85 10.34
N GLU A 240 24.15 -2.18 9.50
CA GLU A 240 24.12 -0.73 9.38
C GLU A 240 22.70 -0.18 9.46
N ILE A 241 22.48 0.81 10.32
CA ILE A 241 21.27 1.63 10.36
C ILE A 241 21.68 3.06 10.07
N SER A 242 21.32 3.57 8.89
CA SER A 242 21.58 4.95 8.48
C SER A 242 20.32 5.78 8.65
N LEU A 243 20.37 6.75 9.57
CA LEU A 243 19.27 7.65 9.87
C LEU A 243 19.61 9.04 9.37
N HIS A 244 18.82 9.54 8.44
CA HIS A 244 19.01 10.82 7.79
C HIS A 244 17.92 11.82 8.16
N ASP A 245 18.29 13.10 8.11
CA ASP A 245 17.31 14.18 8.06
C ASP A 245 16.49 14.09 6.75
N ARG A 246 15.51 14.98 6.60
CA ARG A 246 14.67 15.10 5.40
C ARG A 246 15.55 15.46 4.19
N LYS A 247 15.30 14.84 3.02
CA LYS A 247 15.98 15.22 1.77
C LYS A 247 15.32 16.48 1.18
N MET A 248 15.96 17.63 1.20
CA MET A 248 15.35 18.81 0.56
C MET A 248 15.37 18.71 -0.98
N CYS A 249 14.23 18.87 -1.66
CA CYS A 249 14.21 19.14 -3.11
C CYS A 249 14.82 20.51 -3.40
N GLY A 250 15.39 20.68 -4.60
CA GLY A 250 16.14 21.88 -5.01
C GLY A 250 15.42 23.20 -4.68
N ARG A 251 14.10 23.26 -4.92
CA ARG A 251 13.29 24.46 -4.61
C ARG A 251 13.23 24.85 -3.13
N CYS A 252 13.24 23.90 -2.20
CA CYS A 252 13.38 24.26 -0.77
C CYS A 252 14.84 24.27 -0.34
N GLY A 253 15.75 23.60 -1.05
CA GLY A 253 17.19 23.69 -0.85
C GLY A 253 17.71 25.12 -0.99
N ASP A 254 17.07 25.93 -1.83
CA ASP A 254 17.45 27.32 -2.09
C ASP A 254 16.83 28.34 -1.12
N LEU A 255 15.91 27.92 -0.24
CA LEU A 255 15.29 28.83 0.75
C LEU A 255 16.32 29.29 1.81
N ASP A 256 16.12 30.49 2.35
CA ASP A 256 16.91 30.96 3.48
C ASP A 256 16.77 30.00 4.69
N PRO A 257 17.84 29.69 5.43
CA PRO A 257 17.81 28.82 6.62
C PRO A 257 16.74 29.21 7.66
N GLU A 258 16.49 30.50 7.90
CA GLU A 258 15.47 30.95 8.85
C GLU A 258 14.05 30.68 8.33
N ILE A 259 13.85 30.78 7.01
CA ILE A 259 12.58 30.45 6.36
C ILE A 259 12.38 28.94 6.38
N LYS A 260 13.44 28.15 6.13
CA LYS A 260 13.39 26.68 6.19
C LYS A 260 12.94 26.17 7.56
N ASP A 261 13.56 26.64 8.64
CA ASP A 261 13.21 26.18 9.99
C ASP A 261 11.80 26.63 10.43
N LYS A 262 11.31 27.78 9.94
CA LYS A 262 9.92 28.23 10.20
C LYS A 262 8.88 27.46 9.39
N VAL A 263 9.19 27.14 8.14
CA VAL A 263 8.26 26.50 7.21
C VAL A 263 8.21 25.00 7.45
N CYS A 264 9.33 24.35 7.75
CA CYS A 264 9.40 22.91 8.01
C CYS A 264 10.44 22.58 9.09
N PRO A 265 10.10 22.74 10.38
CA PRO A 265 11.03 22.43 11.45
C PRO A 265 11.40 20.95 11.41
N SER A 266 12.71 20.67 11.30
CA SER A 266 13.21 19.31 11.43
C SER A 266 13.19 18.90 12.90
N ARG A 267 12.67 17.69 13.19
CA ARG A 267 12.81 17.04 14.51
C ARG A 267 13.99 16.08 14.54
N TYR A 268 14.85 16.14 13.52
CA TYR A 268 16.02 15.29 13.43
C TYR A 268 17.00 15.61 14.57
N PRO A 269 17.58 14.60 15.26
CA PRO A 269 18.58 14.80 16.29
C PRO A 269 19.85 15.51 15.77
N ARG A 270 20.04 16.78 16.16
CA ARG A 270 21.21 17.58 15.75
C ARG A 270 22.35 17.49 16.77
N THR A 271 22.06 17.30 18.05
CA THR A 271 23.08 17.21 19.12
C THR A 271 23.46 15.77 19.46
N ALA A 272 24.63 15.57 20.09
CA ALA A 272 25.08 14.25 20.52
C ALA A 272 24.13 13.64 21.57
N GLU A 273 23.57 14.47 22.45
CA GLU A 273 22.64 14.12 23.50
C GLU A 273 21.27 13.72 22.95
N GLU A 274 20.77 14.41 21.91
CA GLU A 274 19.56 14.00 21.18
C GLU A 274 19.75 12.67 20.46
N ARG A 275 20.90 12.48 19.80
CA ARG A 275 21.23 11.22 19.11
C ARG A 275 21.35 10.07 20.11
N LYS A 276 21.99 10.31 21.26
CA LYS A 276 22.10 9.34 22.34
C LYS A 276 20.73 8.94 22.87
N ARG A 277 19.85 9.91 23.16
CA ARG A 277 18.47 9.64 23.60
C ARG A 277 17.67 8.87 22.56
N ALA A 278 17.83 9.17 21.27
CA ALA A 278 17.21 8.42 20.20
C ALA A 278 17.70 6.95 20.21
N VAL A 279 19.01 6.72 20.25
CA VAL A 279 19.58 5.36 20.32
C VAL A 279 19.10 4.60 21.55
N GLU A 280 19.11 5.22 22.74
CA GLU A 280 18.59 4.64 23.98
C GLU A 280 17.11 4.26 23.85
N GLY A 281 16.30 5.12 23.21
CA GLY A 281 14.88 4.88 22.95
C GLY A 281 14.58 3.69 22.03
N LEU A 282 15.56 3.25 21.21
CA LEU A 282 15.41 2.03 20.41
C LEU A 282 15.52 0.76 21.26
N GLY A 283 16.24 0.80 22.40
CA GLY A 283 16.41 -0.34 23.29
C GLY A 283 17.00 -1.59 22.62
N LEU A 284 17.83 -1.43 21.58
CA LEU A 284 18.35 -2.53 20.78
C LEU A 284 19.40 -3.33 21.56
N ALA A 285 19.26 -4.66 21.55
CA ALA A 285 20.32 -5.58 22.00
C ALA A 285 21.32 -5.94 20.87
N SER A 286 21.12 -5.42 19.66
CA SER A 286 21.85 -5.78 18.44
C SER A 286 23.14 -4.96 18.25
N PRO A 287 24.24 -5.54 17.70
CA PRO A 287 25.52 -4.86 17.48
C PRO A 287 25.54 -3.91 16.27
N ALA A 288 24.38 -3.64 15.63
CA ALA A 288 24.30 -2.82 14.42
C ALA A 288 24.83 -1.39 14.66
N LEU A 289 25.63 -0.89 13.71
CA LEU A 289 26.17 0.46 13.73
C LEU A 289 25.07 1.45 13.33
N ILE A 290 24.76 2.40 14.21
CA ILE A 290 23.79 3.47 13.95
C ILE A 290 24.55 4.73 13.52
N HIS A 291 24.29 5.18 12.29
CA HIS A 291 24.84 6.41 11.76
C HIS A 291 23.75 7.48 11.63
N PHE A 292 23.95 8.60 12.30
CA PHE A 292 23.21 9.83 12.05
C PHE A 292 23.93 10.62 10.97
N ARG A 293 23.37 10.67 9.77
CA ARG A 293 23.93 11.35 8.61
C ARG A 293 23.05 12.56 8.26
N SER A 294 23.52 13.75 8.61
CA SER A 294 22.94 15.04 8.20
C SER A 294 23.20 15.31 6.74
#